data_AF-A0A4U2Y9K0-F1
#
_entry.id   AF-A0A4U2Y9K0-F1
#
_cell.length_a   1.000
_cell.length_b   1.000
_cell.length_c   1.000
_cell.angle_alpha   90.00
_cell.angle_beta   90.00
_cell.angle_gamma   90.00
#
_symmetry.space_group_name_H-M   'P 1'
#
loop_
_entity.id
_entity.type
_entity.pdbx_description
1 polymer ?
#
loop_
_entity_poly.entity_id
_entity_poly.type
_entity_poly.pdbx_seq_one_letter_code
_entity_poly.pdbx_strand_id
1 'polypeptide(L)'
;MQNDYLISAAERISSIDFDNIRNQDYASHHLLVQEFLRRATRVIHEYSITLKTLRYPFISASDVMDRELDIDVLQWCPKLEEIHNGTIKYMCRYYLEWSALIDKGISVALEHKDLYEPLIQLLERGGSFTIRQNSMIVGEATFHLPTYRDKVIMEHNDISEQHLDQLDLEQDMEIKWENEDGLIITSYLEYAQTRITSINFMLEQPEKKSHLILLNEFLRRAAYFERFLYLSIGSPFVNAVEALGYSYTLEIEEGCPAIQSIESELIKSVCINYLELSALVDQKVRKARKYYNLYEPMIKLFERGGKVILMDNNIIAGSEMIPLADWYVDAITNSPEDISDRNLNEIDK
;
A
#
# COMPACT_ATOMS: atom_id res chain seq x y z
N MET A 1 -30.89 17.96 -21.60
CA MET A 1 -31.22 16.69 -20.93
C MET A 1 -31.15 16.97 -19.45
N GLN A 2 -32.23 16.72 -18.72
CA GLN A 2 -32.18 16.75 -17.27
C GLN A 2 -31.37 15.52 -16.88
N ASN A 3 -30.22 15.75 -16.27
CA ASN A 3 -29.39 14.69 -15.73
C ASN A 3 -30.09 14.20 -14.45
N ASP A 4 -30.16 12.87 -14.26
CA ASP A 4 -30.86 12.23 -13.13
C ASP A 4 -29.84 11.67 -12.09
N TYR A 5 -28.73 12.38 -11.85
CA TYR A 5 -27.68 11.90 -10.94
C TYR A 5 -28.15 11.86 -9.49
N LEU A 6 -28.91 12.85 -9.03
CA LEU A 6 -29.40 12.90 -7.66
C LEU A 6 -30.35 11.73 -7.36
N ILE A 7 -31.25 11.42 -8.30
CA ILE A 7 -32.18 10.30 -8.19
C ILE A 7 -31.38 8.99 -8.13
N SER A 8 -30.47 8.78 -9.08
CA SER A 8 -29.63 7.58 -9.10
C SER A 8 -28.77 7.44 -7.84
N ALA A 9 -28.21 8.54 -7.33
CA ALA A 9 -27.43 8.54 -6.09
C ALA A 9 -28.28 8.19 -4.86
N ALA A 10 -29.52 8.71 -4.78
CA ALA A 10 -30.45 8.37 -3.71
C ALA A 10 -30.89 6.91 -3.77
N GLU A 11 -31.12 6.36 -4.96
CA GLU A 11 -31.43 4.94 -5.17
C GLU A 11 -30.27 4.04 -4.72
N ARG A 12 -29.02 4.37 -5.10
CA ARG A 12 -27.81 3.65 -4.67
C ARG A 12 -27.68 3.60 -3.16
N ILE A 13 -27.73 4.76 -2.48
CA ILE A 13 -27.73 4.84 -1.01
C ILE A 13 -28.88 4.02 -0.41
N SER A 14 -30.07 4.11 -1.00
CA SER A 14 -31.24 3.39 -0.51
C SER A 14 -31.11 1.88 -0.64
N SER A 15 -30.32 1.39 -1.60
CA SER A 15 -30.07 -0.03 -1.83
C SER A 15 -29.01 -0.65 -0.91
N ILE A 16 -28.12 0.17 -0.33
CA ILE A 16 -27.07 -0.30 0.58
C ILE A 16 -27.69 -0.82 1.88
N ASP A 17 -27.32 -2.04 2.28
CA ASP A 17 -27.68 -2.63 3.56
C ASP A 17 -26.67 -2.18 4.64
N PHE A 18 -26.96 -1.05 5.30
CA PHE A 18 -26.09 -0.47 6.32
C PHE A 18 -25.98 -1.32 7.60
N ASP A 19 -26.92 -2.23 7.84
CA ASP A 19 -26.93 -3.10 9.03
C ASP A 19 -26.09 -4.36 8.83
N ASN A 20 -25.87 -4.76 7.57
CA ASN A 20 -25.08 -5.93 7.17
C ASN A 20 -23.79 -5.53 6.45
N ILE A 21 -23.27 -4.32 6.70
CA ILE A 21 -21.90 -3.98 6.32
C ILE A 21 -20.97 -4.86 7.14
N ARG A 22 -20.58 -5.99 6.56
CA ARG A 22 -19.66 -6.93 7.19
C ARG A 22 -18.30 -6.27 7.19
N ASN A 23 -17.57 -6.34 8.31
CA ASN A 23 -16.14 -6.07 8.32
C ASN A 23 -15.37 -7.17 7.57
N GLN A 24 -15.79 -7.49 6.35
CA GLN A 24 -15.02 -8.29 5.42
C GLN A 24 -13.92 -7.40 4.89
N ASP A 25 -12.68 -7.82 5.15
CA ASP A 25 -11.51 -7.15 4.64
C ASP A 25 -11.24 -7.66 3.22
N TYR A 26 -11.85 -7.02 2.22
CA TYR A 26 -11.65 -7.37 0.82
C TYR A 26 -10.59 -6.52 0.14
N ALA A 27 -10.07 -7.08 -0.92
CA ALA A 27 -8.93 -6.56 -1.60
C ALA A 27 -9.22 -5.21 -2.26
N SER A 28 -10.39 -5.18 -2.88
CA SER A 28 -11.07 -4.04 -3.48
C SER A 28 -11.32 -2.92 -2.48
N HIS A 29 -11.65 -3.22 -1.21
CA HIS A 29 -11.98 -2.20 -0.21
C HIS A 29 -10.84 -1.21 0.02
N HIS A 30 -9.61 -1.71 0.09
CA HIS A 30 -8.42 -0.88 0.24
C HIS A 30 -8.16 -0.02 -0.99
N LEU A 31 -8.32 -0.59 -2.19
CA LEU A 31 -8.09 0.12 -3.45
C LEU A 31 -9.08 1.27 -3.60
N LEU A 32 -10.35 1.03 -3.26
CA LEU A 32 -11.42 2.02 -3.28
C LEU A 32 -11.12 3.20 -2.35
N VAL A 33 -10.64 2.94 -1.13
CA VAL A 33 -10.24 4.02 -0.22
C VAL A 33 -9.03 4.79 -0.73
N GLN A 34 -8.02 4.12 -1.28
CA GLN A 34 -6.87 4.80 -1.89
C GLN A 34 -7.31 5.71 -3.04
N GLU A 35 -8.18 5.23 -3.93
CA GLU A 35 -8.68 6.01 -5.06
C GLU A 35 -9.55 7.18 -4.60
N PHE A 36 -10.35 7.02 -3.54
CA PHE A 36 -11.07 8.14 -2.93
C PHE A 36 -10.12 9.20 -2.37
N LEU A 37 -9.13 8.80 -1.56
CA LEU A 37 -8.16 9.73 -0.97
C LEU A 37 -7.36 10.47 -2.06
N ARG A 38 -7.05 9.79 -3.17
CA ARG A 38 -6.46 10.39 -4.35
C ARG A 38 -7.34 11.49 -4.95
N ARG A 39 -8.61 11.17 -5.22
CA ARG A 39 -9.57 12.12 -5.83
C ARG A 39 -9.83 13.30 -4.91
N ALA A 40 -10.01 13.07 -3.61
CA ALA A 40 -10.22 14.11 -2.61
C ALA A 40 -9.01 15.05 -2.50
N THR A 41 -7.80 14.48 -2.44
CA THR A 41 -6.56 15.27 -2.39
C THR A 41 -6.42 16.17 -3.60
N ARG A 42 -6.69 15.65 -4.80
CA ARG A 42 -6.68 16.44 -6.04
C ARG A 42 -7.61 17.66 -5.95
N VAL A 43 -8.86 17.48 -5.53
CA VAL A 43 -9.83 18.57 -5.36
C VAL A 43 -9.32 19.63 -4.37
N ILE A 44 -8.73 19.21 -3.26
CA ILE A 44 -8.21 20.14 -2.24
C ILE A 44 -7.09 21.03 -2.81
N HIS A 45 -6.17 20.44 -3.58
CA HIS A 45 -5.07 21.19 -4.19
C HIS A 45 -5.54 22.09 -5.32
N GLU A 46 -6.41 21.59 -6.21
CA GLU A 46 -6.95 22.36 -7.35
C GLU A 46 -7.73 23.60 -6.89
N TYR A 47 -8.51 23.48 -5.82
CA TYR A 47 -9.35 24.57 -5.31
C TYR A 47 -8.75 25.29 -4.09
N SER A 48 -7.52 24.96 -3.68
CA SER A 48 -6.81 25.58 -2.55
C SER A 48 -7.64 25.65 -1.26
N ILE A 49 -8.40 24.58 -0.97
CA ILE A 49 -9.35 24.55 0.15
C ILE A 49 -8.60 24.69 1.47
N THR A 50 -8.93 25.73 2.25
CA THR A 50 -8.21 26.05 3.49
C THR A 50 -8.65 25.14 4.65
N LEU A 51 -7.67 24.57 5.35
CA LEU A 51 -7.85 23.60 6.44
C LEU A 51 -8.70 24.02 7.64
N LYS A 52 -8.95 25.31 7.84
CA LYS A 52 -9.53 25.79 9.09
C LYS A 52 -10.95 25.27 9.33
N THR A 53 -11.63 24.77 8.29
CA THR A 53 -13.00 24.25 8.34
C THR A 53 -13.15 22.81 7.82
N LEU A 54 -12.12 22.24 7.17
CA LEU A 54 -12.24 20.97 6.44
C LEU A 54 -12.15 19.74 7.36
N ARG A 55 -13.16 18.85 7.29
CA ARG A 55 -13.10 17.50 7.87
C ARG A 55 -12.53 16.50 6.86
N TYR A 56 -11.23 16.60 6.59
CA TYR A 56 -10.54 15.69 5.68
C TYR A 56 -10.75 14.22 6.13
N PRO A 57 -11.05 13.28 5.20
CA PRO A 57 -10.98 13.41 3.74
C PRO A 57 -12.28 13.82 3.03
N PHE A 58 -13.35 14.13 3.76
CA PHE A 58 -14.66 14.41 3.15
C PHE A 58 -14.76 15.88 2.74
N ILE A 59 -15.17 16.12 1.49
CA ILE A 59 -15.23 17.45 0.88
C ILE A 59 -16.69 17.77 0.56
N SER A 60 -17.29 18.67 1.33
CA SER A 60 -18.58 19.22 0.93
C SER A 60 -18.38 20.13 -0.28
N ALA A 61 -19.35 20.13 -1.18
CA ALA A 61 -19.34 21.06 -2.30
C ALA A 61 -19.49 22.53 -1.84
N SER A 62 -20.04 22.79 -0.64
CA SER A 62 -20.06 24.13 -0.06
C SER A 62 -18.66 24.64 0.25
N ASP A 63 -17.76 23.75 0.70
CA ASP A 63 -16.37 24.10 1.03
C ASP A 63 -15.58 24.50 -0.22
N VAL A 64 -15.90 23.89 -1.37
CA VAL A 64 -15.25 24.19 -2.65
C VAL A 64 -15.76 25.48 -3.27
N MET A 65 -17.07 25.74 -3.16
CA MET A 65 -17.71 26.91 -3.78
C MET A 65 -17.74 28.15 -2.89
N ASP A 66 -17.29 28.05 -1.64
CA ASP A 66 -17.36 29.10 -0.61
C ASP A 66 -18.76 29.73 -0.48
N ARG A 67 -19.80 28.87 -0.49
CA ARG A 67 -21.21 29.28 -0.33
C ARG A 67 -22.06 28.18 0.28
N GLU A 68 -23.12 28.58 0.98
CA GLU A 68 -24.14 27.64 1.45
C GLU A 68 -24.94 27.04 0.29
N LEU A 69 -25.31 25.77 0.46
CA LEU A 69 -26.11 25.02 -0.48
C LEU A 69 -27.53 24.88 0.04
N ASP A 70 -28.48 25.44 -0.69
CA ASP A 70 -29.91 25.20 -0.48
C ASP A 70 -30.31 23.91 -1.22
N ILE A 71 -29.95 22.77 -0.63
CA ILE A 71 -30.27 21.43 -1.13
C ILE A 71 -30.74 20.59 0.06
N ASP A 72 -32.04 20.30 0.11
CA ASP A 72 -32.60 19.38 1.10
C ASP A 72 -32.42 17.93 0.65
N VAL A 73 -31.23 17.36 0.90
CA VAL A 73 -30.92 15.97 0.50
C VAL A 73 -31.77 14.92 1.23
N LEU A 74 -32.34 15.25 2.40
CA LEU A 74 -33.19 14.33 3.17
C LEU A 74 -34.54 14.11 2.49
N GLN A 75 -35.05 15.13 1.80
CA GLN A 75 -36.23 15.00 0.96
C GLN A 75 -36.03 13.91 -0.12
N TRP A 76 -34.81 13.78 -0.65
CA TRP A 76 -34.48 12.85 -1.73
C TRP A 76 -34.08 11.47 -1.23
N CYS A 77 -33.40 11.39 -0.09
CA CYS A 77 -32.98 10.12 0.51
C CYS A 77 -33.31 10.09 2.01
N PRO A 78 -34.56 9.78 2.39
CA PRO A 78 -34.96 9.65 3.80
C PRO A 78 -34.14 8.61 4.57
N LYS A 79 -33.64 7.57 3.87
CA LYS A 79 -32.81 6.51 4.46
C LYS A 79 -31.54 7.04 5.12
N LEU A 80 -31.06 8.23 4.77
CA LEU A 80 -29.94 8.87 5.48
C LEU A 80 -30.19 8.97 6.99
N GLU A 81 -31.43 9.12 7.45
CA GLU A 81 -31.75 9.18 8.88
C GLU A 81 -31.58 7.84 9.59
N GLU A 82 -31.63 6.73 8.87
CA GLU A 82 -31.48 5.38 9.39
C GLU A 82 -30.00 4.99 9.56
N ILE A 83 -29.07 5.73 8.94
CA ILE A 83 -27.63 5.46 9.02
C ILE A 83 -27.09 5.86 10.41
N HIS A 84 -26.80 4.87 11.24
CA HIS A 84 -26.27 5.09 12.60
C HIS A 84 -24.82 5.58 12.64
N ASN A 85 -23.98 5.17 11.68
CA ASN A 85 -22.59 5.65 11.61
C ASN A 85 -22.57 7.09 11.08
N GLY A 86 -22.36 8.04 11.99
CA GLY A 86 -22.34 9.47 11.65
C GLY A 86 -21.35 9.83 10.54
N THR A 87 -20.20 9.16 10.47
CA THR A 87 -19.19 9.44 9.41
C THR A 87 -19.71 9.01 8.04
N ILE A 88 -20.26 7.79 7.95
CA ILE A 88 -20.88 7.28 6.72
C ILE A 88 -22.07 8.17 6.33
N LYS A 89 -22.91 8.56 7.31
CA LYS A 89 -24.04 9.47 7.08
C LYS A 89 -23.59 10.81 6.47
N TYR A 90 -22.53 11.43 7.00
CA TYR A 90 -21.98 12.67 6.44
C TYR A 90 -21.43 12.47 5.02
N MET A 91 -20.74 11.36 4.78
CA MET A 91 -20.19 11.04 3.47
C MET A 91 -21.31 10.87 2.42
N CYS A 92 -22.35 10.10 2.74
CA CYS A 92 -23.51 9.91 1.86
C CYS A 92 -24.25 11.23 1.60
N ARG A 93 -24.37 12.11 2.61
CA ARG A 93 -24.92 13.46 2.43
C ARG A 93 -24.12 14.26 1.39
N TYR A 94 -22.78 14.28 1.50
CA TYR A 94 -21.96 14.99 0.53
C TYR A 94 -22.05 14.38 -0.87
N TYR A 95 -22.10 13.06 -1.01
CA TYR A 95 -22.34 12.43 -2.30
C TYR A 95 -23.65 12.94 -2.96
N LEU A 96 -24.76 13.04 -2.21
CA LEU A 96 -26.01 13.59 -2.72
C LEU A 96 -25.91 15.08 -3.07
N GLU A 97 -25.19 15.88 -2.27
CA GLU A 97 -24.94 17.30 -2.59
C GLU A 97 -24.21 17.45 -3.93
N TRP A 98 -23.15 16.68 -4.14
CA TRP A 98 -22.41 16.68 -5.40
C TRP A 98 -23.30 16.24 -6.57
N SER A 99 -24.09 15.18 -6.40
CA SER A 99 -25.05 14.70 -7.42
C SER A 99 -26.11 15.75 -7.79
N ALA A 100 -26.67 16.46 -6.80
CA ALA A 100 -27.59 17.55 -7.05
C ALA A 100 -26.96 18.72 -7.82
N LEU A 101 -25.67 18.98 -7.61
CA LEU A 101 -24.93 20.03 -8.33
C LEU A 101 -24.58 19.62 -9.76
N ILE A 102 -24.32 18.33 -9.99
CA ILE A 102 -24.16 17.75 -11.34
C ILE A 102 -25.45 17.95 -12.14
N ASP A 103 -26.61 17.68 -11.55
CA ASP A 103 -27.91 17.88 -12.22
C ASP A 103 -28.19 19.35 -12.53
N LYS A 104 -27.70 20.27 -11.68
CA LYS A 104 -27.73 21.72 -11.93
C LYS A 104 -26.67 22.19 -12.94
N GLY A 105 -25.81 21.31 -13.44
CA GLY A 105 -24.78 21.63 -14.42
C GLY A 105 -23.63 22.51 -13.88
N ILE A 106 -23.37 22.45 -12.57
CA ILE A 106 -22.30 23.22 -11.94
C ILE A 106 -20.94 22.66 -12.36
N SER A 107 -20.06 23.52 -12.90
CA SER A 107 -18.80 23.10 -13.55
C SER A 107 -17.90 22.26 -12.65
N VAL A 108 -17.63 22.71 -11.43
CA VAL A 108 -16.79 21.96 -10.47
C VAL A 108 -17.37 20.58 -10.16
N ALA A 109 -18.69 20.46 -10.07
CA ALA A 109 -19.36 19.19 -9.83
C ALA A 109 -19.27 18.25 -11.04
N LEU A 110 -19.32 18.79 -12.26
CA LEU A 110 -19.13 18.02 -13.48
C LEU A 110 -17.69 17.53 -13.65
N GLU A 111 -16.70 18.35 -13.29
CA GLU A 111 -15.27 18.03 -13.34
C GLU A 111 -14.88 16.91 -12.36
N HIS A 112 -15.56 16.85 -11.20
CA HIS A 112 -15.32 15.84 -10.16
C HIS A 112 -16.54 14.96 -9.88
N LYS A 113 -17.31 14.66 -10.93
CA LYS A 113 -18.55 13.88 -10.82
C LYS A 113 -18.37 12.50 -10.19
N ASP A 114 -17.14 11.98 -10.25
CA ASP A 114 -16.75 10.67 -9.77
C ASP A 114 -16.03 10.72 -8.40
N LEU A 115 -16.00 11.87 -7.72
CA LEU A 115 -15.27 12.07 -6.46
C LEU A 115 -15.61 11.00 -5.40
N TYR A 116 -16.91 10.77 -5.18
CA TYR A 116 -17.40 9.86 -4.16
C TYR A 116 -17.62 8.43 -4.65
N GLU A 117 -17.48 8.18 -5.95
CA GLU A 117 -17.71 6.86 -6.56
C GLU A 117 -16.99 5.72 -5.81
N PRO A 118 -15.70 5.84 -5.43
CA PRO A 118 -15.02 4.74 -4.76
C PRO A 118 -15.60 4.41 -3.38
N LEU A 119 -16.08 5.41 -2.62
CA LEU A 119 -16.68 5.15 -1.31
C LEU A 119 -18.10 4.59 -1.41
N ILE A 120 -18.84 4.94 -2.44
CA ILE A 120 -20.17 4.35 -2.68
C ILE A 120 -20.01 2.88 -3.08
N GLN A 121 -19.10 2.57 -4.01
CA GLN A 121 -18.76 1.18 -4.35
C GLN A 121 -18.27 0.39 -3.13
N LEU A 122 -17.47 1.00 -2.25
CA LEU A 122 -17.02 0.35 -1.01
C LEU A 122 -18.21 -0.11 -0.16
N LEU A 123 -19.20 0.76 0.03
CA LEU A 123 -20.40 0.44 0.81
C LEU A 123 -21.31 -0.58 0.10
N GLU A 124 -21.45 -0.48 -1.22
CA GLU A 124 -22.23 -1.43 -2.03
C GLU A 124 -21.65 -2.84 -1.98
N ARG A 125 -20.32 -2.95 -1.87
CA ARG A 125 -19.58 -4.22 -1.68
C ARG A 125 -19.56 -4.70 -0.23
N GLY A 126 -20.30 -4.04 0.66
CA GLY A 126 -20.42 -4.39 2.07
C GLY A 126 -19.22 -3.98 2.93
N GLY A 127 -18.32 -3.15 2.42
CA GLY A 127 -17.18 -2.62 3.16
C GLY A 127 -17.56 -1.45 4.07
N SER A 128 -16.79 -1.27 5.15
CA SER A 128 -16.94 -0.16 6.09
C SER A 128 -15.61 0.54 6.33
N PHE A 129 -15.68 1.72 6.93
CA PHE A 129 -14.51 2.39 7.45
C PHE A 129 -14.81 3.15 8.74
N THR A 130 -13.76 3.41 9.51
CA THR A 130 -13.80 4.31 10.67
C THR A 130 -12.70 5.34 10.58
N ILE A 131 -12.93 6.53 11.13
CA ILE A 131 -11.89 7.55 11.27
C ILE A 131 -11.46 7.57 12.74
N ARG A 132 -10.17 7.36 13.01
CA ARG A 132 -9.58 7.45 14.34
C ARG A 132 -8.20 8.08 14.26
N GLN A 133 -7.92 9.07 15.11
CA GLN A 133 -6.60 9.69 15.25
C GLN A 133 -5.96 10.10 13.90
N ASN A 134 -6.71 10.79 13.05
CA ASN A 134 -6.28 11.20 11.71
C ASN A 134 -5.92 10.03 10.77
N SER A 135 -6.47 8.84 11.02
CA SER A 135 -6.37 7.70 10.12
C SER A 135 -7.75 7.21 9.72
N MET A 136 -7.88 6.80 8.47
CA MET A 136 -9.03 6.04 7.98
C MET A 136 -8.68 4.56 8.06
N ILE A 137 -9.50 3.78 8.75
CA ILE A 137 -9.30 2.36 9.00
C ILE A 137 -10.38 1.60 8.24
N VAL A 138 -9.97 0.67 7.38
CA VAL A 138 -10.83 -0.16 6.52
C VAL A 138 -10.29 -1.58 6.64
N GLY A 139 -11.10 -2.53 7.12
CA GLY A 139 -10.58 -3.87 7.42
C GLY A 139 -9.37 -3.79 8.36
N GLU A 140 -8.27 -4.43 7.96
CA GLU A 140 -6.97 -4.34 8.65
C GLU A 140 -6.09 -3.18 8.16
N ALA A 141 -6.45 -2.48 7.09
CA ALA A 141 -5.68 -1.36 6.61
C ALA A 141 -5.93 -0.07 7.39
N THR A 142 -4.83 0.61 7.71
CA THR A 142 -4.83 1.98 8.24
C THR A 142 -4.23 2.93 7.20
N PHE A 143 -4.97 3.98 6.87
CA PHE A 143 -4.57 5.05 5.93
C PHE A 143 -4.35 6.34 6.71
N HIS A 144 -3.09 6.73 6.91
CA HIS A 144 -2.76 7.96 7.63
C HIS A 144 -3.08 9.19 6.77
N LEU A 145 -4.14 9.90 7.15
CA LEU A 145 -4.75 10.95 6.35
C LEU A 145 -3.81 12.12 6.00
N PRO A 146 -2.98 12.64 6.92
CA PRO A 146 -2.01 13.69 6.59
C PRO A 146 -1.03 13.27 5.48
N THR A 147 -0.63 12.00 5.45
CA THR A 147 0.30 11.48 4.42
C THR A 147 -0.30 11.54 3.04
N TYR A 148 -1.59 11.21 2.90
CA TYR A 148 -2.29 11.28 1.61
C TYR A 148 -2.53 12.72 1.19
N ARG A 149 -2.90 13.58 2.15
CA ARG A 149 -3.29 14.96 1.89
C ARG A 149 -2.19 15.80 1.24
N ASP A 150 -0.95 15.64 1.69
CA ASP A 150 0.16 16.47 1.23
C ASP A 150 0.76 15.96 -0.11
N LYS A 151 0.25 14.85 -0.66
CA LYS A 151 0.73 14.26 -1.91
C LYS A 151 -0.07 14.74 -3.11
N VAL A 152 0.55 15.60 -3.91
CA VAL A 152 -0.05 16.12 -5.15
C VAL A 152 -0.07 15.08 -6.29
N ILE A 153 0.85 14.11 -6.28
CA ILE A 153 0.99 13.12 -7.34
C ILE A 153 0.71 11.72 -6.77
N MET A 154 -0.39 11.14 -7.24
CA MET A 154 -0.81 9.77 -6.94
C MET A 154 -1.37 9.17 -8.24
N GLU A 155 -1.00 7.94 -8.55
CA GLU A 155 -1.45 7.26 -9.77
C GLU A 155 -2.92 6.85 -9.67
N HIS A 156 -3.59 6.84 -10.82
CA HIS A 156 -4.96 6.38 -10.92
C HIS A 156 -5.05 4.87 -10.71
N ASN A 157 -5.95 4.43 -9.84
CA ASN A 157 -6.29 3.03 -9.69
C ASN A 157 -7.51 2.66 -10.54
N ASP A 158 -7.45 1.52 -11.20
CA ASP A 158 -8.62 0.92 -11.88
C ASP A 158 -9.62 0.45 -10.82
N ILE A 159 -10.83 1.01 -10.84
CA ILE A 159 -11.93 0.62 -9.93
C ILE A 159 -13.11 0.03 -10.69
N SER A 160 -12.88 -0.50 -11.89
CA SER A 160 -13.90 -1.23 -12.63
C SER A 160 -14.34 -2.48 -11.87
N GLU A 161 -15.64 -2.82 -11.91
CA GLU A 161 -16.19 -4.00 -11.22
C GLU A 161 -15.39 -5.28 -11.54
N GLN A 162 -15.01 -5.48 -12.80
CA GLN A 162 -14.21 -6.64 -13.22
C GLN A 162 -12.85 -6.69 -12.50
N HIS A 163 -12.17 -5.55 -12.33
CA HIS A 163 -10.90 -5.50 -11.62
C HIS A 163 -11.09 -5.73 -10.12
N LEU A 164 -12.11 -5.12 -9.52
CA LEU A 164 -12.42 -5.27 -8.10
C LEU A 164 -12.79 -6.72 -7.75
N ASP A 165 -13.60 -7.37 -8.58
CA ASP A 165 -13.98 -8.78 -8.41
C ASP A 165 -12.77 -9.70 -8.57
N GLN A 166 -11.91 -9.44 -9.56
CA GLN A 166 -10.67 -10.20 -9.74
C GLN A 166 -9.76 -10.07 -8.52
N LEU A 167 -9.60 -8.86 -7.98
CA LEU A 167 -8.81 -8.62 -6.79
C LEU A 167 -9.32 -9.39 -5.57
N ASP A 168 -10.64 -9.45 -5.40
CA ASP A 168 -11.27 -10.15 -4.28
C ASP A 168 -11.17 -11.68 -4.45
N LEU A 169 -11.23 -12.19 -5.68
CA LEU A 169 -10.99 -13.62 -5.97
C LEU A 169 -9.54 -14.02 -5.75
N GLU A 170 -8.58 -13.20 -6.18
CA GLU A 170 -7.15 -13.45 -5.98
C GLU A 170 -6.77 -13.49 -4.49
N GLN A 171 -7.48 -12.73 -3.65
CA GLN A 171 -7.28 -12.74 -2.20
C GLN A 171 -7.53 -14.11 -1.56
N ASP A 172 -8.50 -14.87 -2.07
CA ASP A 172 -8.92 -16.16 -1.52
C ASP A 172 -8.14 -17.35 -2.10
N MET A 173 -7.28 -17.14 -3.11
CA MET A 173 -6.47 -18.22 -3.66
C MET A 173 -5.36 -18.65 -2.70
N GLU A 174 -5.19 -19.97 -2.56
CA GLU A 174 -4.03 -20.55 -1.88
C GLU A 174 -2.79 -20.34 -2.76
N ILE A 175 -2.05 -19.27 -2.48
CA ILE A 175 -0.85 -18.92 -3.23
C ILE A 175 0.22 -19.99 -2.94
N LYS A 176 0.63 -20.70 -3.99
CA LYS A 176 1.90 -21.43 -3.99
C LYS A 176 2.99 -20.41 -4.23
N TRP A 177 3.83 -20.21 -3.24
CA TRP A 177 5.00 -19.34 -3.35
C TRP A 177 6.06 -20.08 -4.16
N GLU A 178 6.63 -19.44 -5.16
CA GLU A 178 7.77 -19.98 -5.89
C GLU A 178 8.95 -19.04 -5.68
N ASN A 179 10.13 -19.59 -5.41
CA ASN A 179 11.34 -18.77 -5.44
C ASN A 179 11.76 -18.46 -6.88
N GLU A 180 12.81 -17.65 -7.04
CA GLU A 180 13.35 -17.23 -8.34
C GLU A 180 13.89 -18.41 -9.20
N ASP A 181 14.00 -19.60 -8.61
CA ASP A 181 14.43 -20.84 -9.26
C ASP A 181 13.27 -21.83 -9.49
N GLY A 182 12.02 -21.43 -9.20
CA GLY A 182 10.80 -22.22 -9.40
C GLY A 182 10.51 -23.26 -8.30
N LEU A 183 11.17 -23.17 -7.14
CA LEU A 183 10.91 -24.05 -6.00
C LEU A 183 9.63 -23.62 -5.28
N ILE A 184 8.67 -24.55 -5.14
CA ILE A 184 7.44 -24.31 -4.37
C ILE A 184 7.78 -24.26 -2.87
N ILE A 185 7.43 -23.16 -2.21
CA ILE A 185 7.59 -22.94 -0.78
C ILE A 185 6.24 -23.07 -0.07
N THR A 186 6.19 -23.93 0.94
CA THR A 186 4.97 -24.23 1.71
C THR A 186 4.88 -23.49 3.05
N SER A 187 6.03 -23.19 3.67
CA SER A 187 6.16 -22.23 4.77
C SER A 187 7.31 -21.29 4.41
N TYR A 188 6.99 -20.03 4.24
CA TYR A 188 7.94 -19.00 3.87
C TYR A 188 8.86 -18.65 5.05
N LEU A 189 8.36 -18.73 6.29
CA LEU A 189 9.18 -18.54 7.48
C LEU A 189 10.21 -19.67 7.66
N GLU A 190 9.80 -20.94 7.56
CA GLU A 190 10.73 -22.08 7.67
C GLU A 190 11.79 -22.06 6.56
N TYR A 191 11.37 -21.69 5.34
CA TYR A 191 12.29 -21.47 4.23
C TYR A 191 13.32 -20.38 4.53
N ALA A 192 12.87 -19.22 5.02
CA ALA A 192 13.74 -18.10 5.39
C ALA A 192 14.72 -18.48 6.52
N GLN A 193 14.25 -19.17 7.55
CA GLN A 193 15.08 -19.66 8.67
C GLN A 193 16.18 -20.62 8.17
N THR A 194 15.82 -21.54 7.28
CA THR A 194 16.76 -22.51 6.69
C THR A 194 17.85 -21.78 5.92
N ARG A 195 17.49 -20.79 5.10
CA ARG A 195 18.44 -20.00 4.32
C ARG A 195 19.39 -19.24 5.22
N ILE A 196 18.89 -18.44 6.15
CA ILE A 196 19.73 -17.64 7.07
C ILE A 196 20.69 -18.55 7.85
N THR A 197 20.22 -19.70 8.34
CA THR A 197 21.05 -20.65 9.08
C THR A 197 22.17 -21.25 8.22
N SER A 198 21.97 -21.36 6.92
CA SER A 198 22.95 -21.91 5.98
C SER A 198 24.03 -20.90 5.54
N ILE A 199 23.80 -19.60 5.77
CA ILE A 199 24.75 -18.55 5.38
C ILE A 199 25.94 -18.53 6.35
N ASN A 200 27.14 -18.59 5.79
CA ASN A 200 28.36 -18.34 6.54
C ASN A 200 28.73 -16.85 6.49
N PHE A 201 28.20 -16.07 7.43
CA PHE A 201 28.44 -14.63 7.52
C PHE A 201 29.90 -14.24 7.80
N MET A 202 30.73 -15.19 8.27
CA MET A 202 32.15 -14.97 8.56
C MET A 202 33.06 -15.22 7.35
N LEU A 203 32.53 -15.84 6.28
CA LEU A 203 33.32 -16.19 5.12
C LEU A 203 33.51 -14.98 4.21
N GLU A 204 34.74 -14.49 4.10
CA GLU A 204 35.09 -13.51 3.08
C GLU A 204 35.29 -14.22 1.74
N GLN A 205 34.38 -13.98 0.81
CA GLN A 205 34.55 -14.39 -0.58
C GLN A 205 35.04 -13.21 -1.42
N PRO A 206 35.79 -13.47 -2.51
CA PRO A 206 36.11 -12.43 -3.47
C PRO A 206 34.82 -11.80 -4.02
N GLU A 207 34.92 -10.51 -4.34
CA GLU A 207 33.82 -9.77 -4.94
C GLU A 207 33.36 -10.44 -6.24
N LYS A 208 32.04 -10.50 -6.41
CA LYS A 208 31.38 -11.09 -7.56
C LYS A 208 30.51 -10.03 -8.24
N LYS A 209 30.43 -10.06 -9.56
CA LYS A 209 29.57 -9.14 -10.33
C LYS A 209 28.10 -9.29 -9.94
N SER A 210 27.68 -10.50 -9.59
CA SER A 210 26.34 -10.79 -9.05
C SER A 210 25.99 -9.98 -7.80
N HIS A 211 26.96 -9.57 -6.98
CA HIS A 211 26.69 -8.80 -5.75
C HIS A 211 26.03 -7.45 -6.06
N LEU A 212 26.50 -6.74 -7.10
CA LEU A 212 25.93 -5.47 -7.52
C LEU A 212 24.52 -5.63 -8.11
N ILE A 213 24.33 -6.66 -8.93
CA ILE A 213 23.02 -6.95 -9.55
C ILE A 213 21.97 -7.21 -8.46
N LEU A 214 22.34 -8.01 -7.45
CA LEU A 214 21.48 -8.30 -6.31
C LEU A 214 21.18 -7.05 -5.48
N LEU A 215 22.17 -6.18 -5.23
CA LEU A 215 21.92 -4.91 -4.54
C LEU A 215 20.96 -4.02 -5.35
N ASN A 216 21.19 -3.86 -6.66
CA ASN A 216 20.34 -3.03 -7.51
C ASN A 216 18.91 -3.56 -7.58
N GLU A 217 18.73 -4.87 -7.66
CA GLU A 217 17.39 -5.48 -7.64
C GLU A 217 16.70 -5.29 -6.28
N PHE A 218 17.44 -5.37 -5.16
CA PHE A 218 16.88 -5.01 -3.85
C PHE A 218 16.44 -3.55 -3.80
N LEU A 219 17.29 -2.61 -4.23
CA LEU A 219 16.96 -1.19 -4.24
C LEU A 219 15.74 -0.91 -5.12
N ARG A 220 15.64 -1.56 -6.29
CA ARG A 220 14.47 -1.48 -7.17
C ARG A 220 13.21 -1.95 -6.43
N ARG A 221 13.23 -3.15 -5.83
CA ARG A 221 12.10 -3.69 -5.06
C ARG A 221 11.72 -2.78 -3.88
N ALA A 222 12.70 -2.23 -3.17
CA ALA A 222 12.50 -1.29 -2.07
C ALA A 222 11.87 0.03 -2.54
N ALA A 223 12.30 0.58 -3.69
CA ALA A 223 11.69 1.78 -4.27
C ALA A 223 10.23 1.54 -4.69
N TYR A 224 9.93 0.36 -5.28
CA TYR A 224 8.56 -0.03 -5.59
C TYR A 224 7.69 -0.22 -4.33
N PHE A 225 8.26 -0.81 -3.28
CA PHE A 225 7.61 -0.94 -1.99
C PHE A 225 7.26 0.43 -1.38
N GLU A 226 8.23 1.35 -1.35
CA GLU A 226 8.03 2.73 -0.87
C GLU A 226 6.97 3.48 -1.68
N ARG A 227 7.04 3.41 -3.02
CA ARG A 227 6.07 4.02 -3.93
C ARG A 227 4.65 3.57 -3.62
N PHE A 228 4.45 2.27 -3.40
CA PHE A 228 3.13 1.71 -3.17
C PHE A 228 2.58 2.00 -1.78
N LEU A 229 3.44 2.05 -0.76
CA LEU A 229 3.01 2.40 0.60
C LEU A 229 2.85 3.90 0.80
N TYR A 230 3.21 4.70 -0.19
CA TYR A 230 3.20 6.15 -0.11
C TYR A 230 3.98 6.64 1.13
N LEU A 231 5.06 5.97 1.50
CA LEU A 231 5.97 6.43 2.54
C LEU A 231 7.04 7.34 1.92
N SER A 232 7.68 8.17 2.74
CA SER A 232 8.96 8.80 2.39
C SER A 232 9.98 8.15 3.31
N ILE A 233 10.63 7.14 2.81
CA ILE A 233 11.56 6.33 3.58
C ILE A 233 12.95 6.86 3.27
N GLY A 234 13.62 7.45 4.26
CA GLY A 234 14.96 7.99 4.09
C GLY A 234 16.05 6.93 3.84
N SER A 235 15.70 5.64 3.81
CA SER A 235 16.61 4.52 3.66
C SER A 235 15.93 3.34 2.97
N PRO A 236 16.59 2.62 2.03
CA PRO A 236 16.02 1.42 1.42
C PRO A 236 15.91 0.23 2.37
N PHE A 237 16.62 0.27 3.51
CA PHE A 237 16.62 -0.79 4.53
C PHE A 237 15.48 -0.62 5.54
N VAL A 238 14.26 -0.45 5.04
CA VAL A 238 13.06 -0.28 5.88
C VAL A 238 12.69 -1.58 6.58
N ASN A 239 12.13 -1.50 7.79
CA ASN A 239 11.35 -2.61 8.32
C ASN A 239 10.01 -2.67 7.58
N ALA A 240 9.90 -3.58 6.62
CA ALA A 240 8.69 -3.76 5.82
C ALA A 240 7.45 -4.05 6.69
N VAL A 241 7.60 -4.81 7.77
CA VAL A 241 6.47 -5.17 8.64
C VAL A 241 5.92 -3.96 9.38
N GLU A 242 6.80 -3.13 9.94
CA GLU A 242 6.43 -1.86 10.55
C GLU A 242 5.83 -0.89 9.52
N ALA A 243 6.44 -0.79 8.33
CA ALA A 243 5.95 0.04 7.23
C ALA A 243 4.55 -0.38 6.75
N LEU A 244 4.22 -1.68 6.87
CA LEU A 244 2.90 -2.21 6.59
C LEU A 244 1.87 -1.94 7.69
N GLY A 245 2.30 -1.40 8.83
CA GLY A 245 1.46 -1.03 9.98
C GLY A 245 1.33 -2.13 11.04
N TYR A 246 2.20 -3.15 11.00
CA TYR A 246 2.18 -4.25 11.95
C TYR A 246 3.34 -4.08 12.95
N SER A 247 3.04 -4.23 14.23
CA SER A 247 4.07 -4.40 15.26
C SER A 247 4.26 -5.88 15.47
N TYR A 248 5.38 -6.42 14.99
CA TYR A 248 5.61 -7.85 15.05
C TYR A 248 6.81 -8.14 15.95
N THR A 249 6.56 -8.61 17.16
CA THR A 249 7.59 -9.22 18.02
C THR A 249 7.48 -10.73 17.87
N LEU A 250 8.15 -11.30 16.86
CA LEU A 250 8.52 -12.70 16.96
C LEU A 250 9.62 -12.77 18.02
N GLU A 251 9.65 -13.84 18.79
CA GLU A 251 10.89 -14.28 19.44
C GLU A 251 11.82 -14.86 18.35
N ILE A 252 12.21 -14.02 17.38
CA ILE A 252 12.96 -14.42 16.17
C ILE A 252 14.25 -15.10 16.57
N GLU A 253 14.88 -14.63 17.65
CA GLU A 253 16.12 -15.19 18.18
C GLU A 253 15.95 -16.63 18.70
N GLU A 254 14.76 -17.00 19.20
CA GLU A 254 14.47 -18.39 19.57
C GLU A 254 14.23 -19.26 18.33
N GLY A 255 13.60 -18.70 17.29
CA GLY A 255 13.31 -19.41 16.03
C GLY A 255 14.48 -19.51 15.06
N CYS A 256 15.46 -18.61 15.13
CA CYS A 256 16.65 -18.60 14.27
C CYS A 256 17.90 -18.12 15.04
N PRO A 257 18.54 -19.02 15.82
CA PRO A 257 19.72 -18.66 16.63
C PRO A 257 20.90 -18.12 15.83
N ALA A 258 20.98 -18.44 14.53
CA ALA A 258 22.03 -17.96 13.62
C ALA A 258 22.07 -16.42 13.51
N ILE A 259 21.00 -15.71 13.84
CA ILE A 259 21.00 -14.23 13.87
C ILE A 259 21.98 -13.68 14.91
N GLN A 260 22.18 -14.40 16.02
CA GLN A 260 23.05 -13.94 17.11
C GLN A 260 24.54 -13.93 16.73
N SER A 261 24.93 -14.70 15.70
CA SER A 261 26.31 -14.73 15.22
C SER A 261 26.61 -13.72 14.11
N ILE A 262 25.63 -12.90 13.68
CA ILE A 262 25.82 -11.87 12.67
C ILE A 262 26.43 -10.63 13.32
N GLU A 263 27.69 -10.32 12.99
CA GLU A 263 28.40 -9.15 13.56
C GLU A 263 27.93 -7.81 12.97
N SER A 264 27.51 -7.78 11.71
CA SER A 264 27.07 -6.54 11.06
C SER A 264 25.61 -6.24 11.41
N GLU A 265 25.37 -5.13 12.12
CA GLU A 265 24.02 -4.68 12.50
C GLU A 265 23.10 -4.48 11.29
N LEU A 266 23.62 -4.01 10.16
CA LEU A 266 22.84 -3.85 8.94
C LEU A 266 22.37 -5.20 8.38
N ILE A 267 23.30 -6.16 8.26
CA ILE A 267 22.99 -7.51 7.77
C ILE A 267 22.01 -8.17 8.72
N LYS A 268 22.24 -8.04 10.04
CA LYS A 268 21.38 -8.56 11.09
C LYS A 268 19.96 -7.99 10.97
N SER A 269 19.82 -6.68 10.80
CA SER A 269 18.53 -6.02 10.59
C SER A 269 17.82 -6.51 9.33
N VAL A 270 18.51 -6.65 8.20
CA VAL A 270 17.92 -7.19 6.96
C VAL A 270 17.42 -8.63 7.16
N CYS A 271 18.20 -9.48 7.82
CA CYS A 271 17.79 -10.85 8.13
C CYS A 271 16.56 -10.91 9.05
N ILE A 272 16.52 -10.04 10.09
CA ILE A 272 15.36 -9.90 10.97
C ILE A 272 14.13 -9.48 10.17
N ASN A 273 14.24 -8.42 9.37
CA ASN A 273 13.12 -7.91 8.58
C ASN A 273 12.61 -8.94 7.56
N TYR A 274 13.51 -9.74 6.97
CA TYR A 274 13.13 -10.86 6.10
C TYR A 274 12.31 -11.90 6.86
N LEU A 275 12.74 -12.32 8.06
CA LEU A 275 12.01 -13.29 8.88
C LEU A 275 10.65 -12.78 9.34
N GLU A 276 10.56 -11.52 9.77
CA GLU A 276 9.30 -10.89 10.17
C GLU A 276 8.32 -10.84 9.00
N LEU A 277 8.79 -10.41 7.82
CA LEU A 277 7.96 -10.37 6.62
C LEU A 277 7.50 -11.77 6.24
N SER A 278 8.39 -12.76 6.34
CA SER A 278 8.06 -14.16 6.05
C SER A 278 7.01 -14.74 6.99
N ALA A 279 7.05 -14.37 8.26
CA ALA A 279 6.03 -14.76 9.22
C ALA A 279 4.66 -14.15 8.89
N LEU A 280 4.63 -12.88 8.47
CA LEU A 280 3.39 -12.25 8.00
C LEU A 280 2.84 -12.92 6.73
N VAL A 281 3.72 -13.33 5.81
CA VAL A 281 3.33 -14.06 4.59
C VAL A 281 2.64 -15.39 4.96
N ASP A 282 3.21 -16.15 5.90
CA ASP A 282 2.65 -17.41 6.40
C ASP A 282 1.33 -17.20 7.17
N GLN A 283 1.21 -16.09 7.91
CA GLN A 283 -0.05 -15.65 8.54
C GLN A 283 -1.11 -15.17 7.54
N LYS A 284 -0.80 -15.23 6.25
CA LYS A 284 -1.68 -14.82 5.16
C LYS A 284 -1.98 -13.33 5.13
N VAL A 285 -1.14 -12.50 5.73
CA VAL A 285 -1.29 -11.04 5.70
C VAL A 285 -1.10 -10.52 4.27
N ARG A 286 -2.17 -9.98 3.70
CA ARG A 286 -2.26 -9.63 2.27
C ARG A 286 -1.16 -8.68 1.81
N LYS A 287 -0.92 -7.60 2.57
CA LYS A 287 0.10 -6.63 2.18
C LYS A 287 1.50 -7.27 2.18
N ALA A 288 1.81 -8.14 3.15
CA ALA A 288 3.07 -8.84 3.21
C ALA A 288 3.26 -9.79 2.01
N ARG A 289 2.20 -10.52 1.64
CA ARG A 289 2.18 -11.42 0.48
C ARG A 289 2.53 -10.74 -0.84
N LYS A 290 2.15 -9.48 -1.03
CA LYS A 290 2.51 -8.71 -2.23
C LYS A 290 4.01 -8.43 -2.34
N TYR A 291 4.69 -8.43 -1.21
CA TYR A 291 6.10 -8.06 -1.08
C TYR A 291 6.97 -9.18 -0.53
N TYR A 292 6.47 -10.44 -0.55
CA TYR A 292 7.15 -11.58 0.07
C TYR A 292 8.62 -11.69 -0.38
N ASN A 293 8.87 -11.38 -1.66
CA ASN A 293 10.19 -11.45 -2.28
C ASN A 293 11.04 -10.17 -2.14
N LEU A 294 10.65 -9.21 -1.29
CA LEU A 294 11.35 -7.91 -1.15
C LEU A 294 12.83 -8.10 -0.78
N TYR A 295 13.13 -8.97 0.19
CA TYR A 295 14.49 -9.18 0.67
C TYR A 295 15.24 -10.30 -0.05
N GLU A 296 14.59 -11.02 -0.98
CA GLU A 296 15.21 -12.12 -1.73
C GLU A 296 16.58 -11.76 -2.35
N PRO A 297 16.76 -10.59 -2.99
CA PRO A 297 18.05 -10.24 -3.56
C PRO A 297 19.15 -10.08 -2.49
N MET A 298 18.82 -9.51 -1.33
CA MET A 298 19.78 -9.36 -0.22
C MET A 298 20.18 -10.70 0.40
N ILE A 299 19.23 -11.61 0.58
CA ILE A 299 19.52 -12.93 1.12
C ILE A 299 20.40 -13.72 0.14
N LYS A 300 20.09 -13.68 -1.17
CA LYS A 300 20.97 -14.27 -2.21
C LYS A 300 22.36 -13.61 -2.22
N LEU A 301 22.46 -12.30 -1.98
CA LEU A 301 23.74 -11.60 -1.90
C LEU A 301 24.59 -12.17 -0.77
N PHE A 302 24.01 -12.37 0.41
CA PHE A 302 24.69 -12.93 1.57
C PHE A 302 25.06 -14.41 1.38
N GLU A 303 24.19 -15.23 0.78
CA GLU A 303 24.47 -16.63 0.42
C GLU A 303 25.69 -16.77 -0.50
N ARG A 304 25.93 -15.76 -1.35
CA ARG A 304 27.07 -15.71 -2.28
C ARG A 304 28.33 -15.10 -1.66
N GLY A 305 28.33 -14.83 -0.35
CA GLY A 305 29.44 -14.22 0.39
C GLY A 305 29.59 -12.72 0.18
N GLY A 306 28.57 -12.05 -0.38
CA GLY A 306 28.55 -10.60 -0.54
C GLY A 306 28.35 -9.90 0.80
N LYS A 307 28.84 -8.67 0.89
CA LYS A 307 28.65 -7.78 2.05
C LYS A 307 28.03 -6.48 1.59
N VAL A 308 27.25 -5.86 2.47
CA VAL A 308 26.72 -4.51 2.26
C VAL A 308 27.17 -3.63 3.41
N ILE A 309 27.73 -2.47 3.09
CA ILE A 309 28.27 -1.51 4.05
C ILE A 309 27.61 -0.16 3.80
N LEU A 310 27.20 0.51 4.88
CA LEU A 310 26.80 1.91 4.86
C LEU A 310 27.98 2.77 5.27
N MET A 311 28.45 3.65 4.39
CA MET A 311 29.57 4.54 4.67
C MET A 311 29.33 5.90 4.00
N ASP A 312 29.47 6.98 4.78
CA ASP A 312 29.39 8.37 4.30
C ASP A 312 28.20 8.68 3.39
N ASN A 313 27.00 8.21 3.77
CA ASN A 313 25.76 8.35 3.00
C ASN A 313 25.76 7.58 1.66
N ASN A 314 26.52 6.49 1.56
CA ASN A 314 26.53 5.58 0.43
C ASN A 314 26.31 4.14 0.88
N ILE A 315 25.72 3.35 -0.01
CA ILE A 315 25.63 1.90 0.08
C ILE A 315 26.75 1.32 -0.77
N ILE A 316 27.56 0.45 -0.17
CA ILE A 316 28.67 -0.21 -0.83
C ILE A 316 28.37 -1.70 -0.87
N ALA A 317 28.42 -2.29 -2.07
CA ALA A 317 28.44 -3.74 -2.27
C ALA A 317 29.47 -4.08 -3.34
N GLY A 318 30.48 -4.85 -2.94
CA GLY A 318 31.69 -5.03 -3.75
C GLY A 318 32.42 -3.71 -3.96
N SER A 319 32.82 -3.43 -5.20
CA SER A 319 33.63 -2.27 -5.59
C SER A 319 32.81 -1.03 -5.93
N GLU A 320 31.48 -1.13 -5.93
CA GLU A 320 30.59 -0.03 -6.32
C GLU A 320 30.03 0.70 -5.11
N MET A 321 29.80 2.00 -5.31
CA MET A 321 29.27 2.91 -4.31
C MET A 321 28.01 3.59 -4.84
N ILE A 322 26.88 3.37 -4.17
CA ILE A 322 25.58 3.93 -4.54
C ILE A 322 25.20 5.03 -3.54
N PRO A 323 25.02 6.30 -3.96
CA PRO A 323 24.60 7.38 -3.08
C PRO A 323 23.19 7.15 -2.51
N LEU A 324 23.03 7.30 -1.18
CA LEU A 324 21.72 7.26 -0.52
C LEU A 324 20.87 8.51 -0.76
N ALA A 325 21.43 9.60 -1.28
CA ALA A 325 20.62 10.79 -1.56
C ALA A 325 19.64 10.54 -2.73
N ASP A 326 20.06 9.76 -3.73
CA ASP A 326 19.36 9.61 -5.00
C ASP A 326 18.92 8.16 -5.29
N TRP A 327 19.15 7.23 -4.36
CA TRP A 327 18.88 5.80 -4.56
C TRP A 327 17.47 5.53 -5.07
N TYR A 328 16.46 6.24 -4.57
CA TYR A 328 15.06 6.04 -4.96
C TYR A 328 14.82 6.38 -6.43
N VAL A 329 15.33 7.54 -6.88
CA VAL A 329 15.12 8.05 -8.25
C VAL A 329 15.78 7.12 -9.25
N ASP A 330 16.99 6.67 -8.95
CA ASP A 330 17.71 5.73 -9.81
C ASP A 330 17.01 4.37 -9.82
N ALA A 331 16.72 3.83 -8.63
CA ALA A 331 16.18 2.49 -8.48
C ALA A 331 14.77 2.31 -9.06
N ILE A 332 13.88 3.31 -8.95
CA ILE A 332 12.50 3.18 -9.44
C ILE A 332 12.41 3.13 -10.97
N THR A 333 13.46 3.61 -11.67
CA THR A 333 13.52 3.61 -13.14
C THR A 333 14.20 2.37 -13.72
N ASN A 334 14.83 1.54 -12.87
CA ASN A 334 15.52 0.34 -13.31
C ASN A 334 14.54 -0.76 -13.73
N SER A 335 14.91 -1.48 -14.79
CA SER A 335 14.20 -2.69 -15.20
C SER A 335 14.50 -3.84 -14.22
N PRO A 336 13.57 -4.80 -14.04
CA PRO A 336 13.84 -5.98 -13.21
C PRO A 336 15.04 -6.78 -13.73
N GLU A 337 15.90 -7.19 -12.80
CA GLU A 337 17.04 -8.06 -13.08
C GLU A 337 16.68 -9.54 -12.88
N ASP A 338 17.22 -10.43 -13.71
CA ASP A 338 17.10 -11.89 -13.51
C ASP A 338 18.07 -12.32 -12.40
N ILE A 339 17.53 -12.67 -11.24
CA ILE A 339 18.31 -13.11 -10.07
C ILE A 339 18.27 -14.63 -9.83
N SER A 340 17.91 -15.41 -10.86
CA SER A 340 18.00 -16.87 -10.80
C SER A 340 19.44 -17.34 -10.60
N ASP A 341 19.64 -18.45 -9.89
CA ASP A 341 20.98 -18.96 -9.62
C ASP A 341 21.72 -19.31 -10.91
N ARG A 342 20.99 -19.75 -11.93
CA ARG A 342 21.54 -20.00 -13.26
C ARG A 342 22.18 -18.73 -13.83
N ASN A 343 21.44 -17.62 -13.88
CA ASN A 343 21.94 -16.37 -14.45
C ASN A 343 23.12 -15.81 -13.64
N LEU A 344 22.97 -15.77 -12.32
CA LEU A 344 24.02 -15.24 -11.43
C LEU A 344 25.32 -16.05 -11.51
N ASN A 345 25.22 -17.38 -11.64
CA ASN A 345 26.38 -18.25 -11.86
C ASN A 345 27.00 -18.09 -13.25
N GLU A 346 26.26 -17.65 -14.26
CA GLU A 346 26.81 -17.32 -15.58
C GLU A 346 27.56 -15.98 -15.55
N ILE A 347 27.05 -14.99 -14.81
CA ILE A 347 27.65 -13.66 -14.64
C ILE A 347 28.98 -13.69 -13.86
N ASP A 348 29.10 -14.61 -12.91
CA ASP A 348 30.28 -14.74 -12.04
C ASP A 348 31.41 -15.62 -12.61
N LYS A 349 31.20 -16.20 -13.80
CA LYS A 349 32.27 -16.88 -14.57
C LYS A 349 33.17 -15.87 -15.25
#